data_AF-U5BVE5-F1
#
_entry.id   AF-U5BVE5-F1
#
_cell.length_a   1.000
_cell.length_b   1.000
_cell.length_c   1.000
_cell.angle_alpha   90.00
_cell.angle_beta   90.00
_cell.angle_gamma   90.00
#
_symmetry.space_group_name_H-M   'P 1'
#
loop_
_entity.id
_entity.type
_entity.pdbx_description
1 polymer ?
#
loop_
_entity_poly.entity_id
_entity_poly.type
_entity_poly.pdbx_seq_one_letter_code
_entity_poly.pdbx_strand_id
1 'polypeptide(L)' 'MENLPRIIAELKEMEKRIDAKLDSILLQNPNPFPFERIKKGKRLKCFCRASRLLIEADWVDDARILLEEMEKEGLKWRQ' A
#
# COMPACT_ATOMS: atom_id res chain seq x y z
N MET A 1 -8.44 4.12 15.71
CA MET A 1 -7.55 4.89 14.82
C MET A 1 -7.68 6.35 15.22
N GLU A 2 -6.71 6.92 15.94
CA GLU A 2 -6.90 8.24 16.58
C GLU A 2 -6.36 9.43 15.77
N ASN A 3 -5.75 9.20 14.61
CA ASN A 3 -5.27 10.28 13.75
C ASN A 3 -5.46 9.95 12.26
N LEU A 4 -6.70 10.03 11.79
CA LEU A 4 -7.06 9.75 10.39
C LEU A 4 -6.27 10.61 9.39
N PRO A 5 -6.07 11.93 9.60
CA PRO A 5 -5.27 12.74 8.69
C PRO A 5 -3.82 12.25 8.56
N ARG A 6 -3.21 11.85 9.68
CA ARG A 6 -1.86 11.25 9.68
C ARG A 6 -1.84 9.92 8.94
N ILE A 7 -2.82 9.05 9.18
CA ILE A 7 -2.93 7.76 8.49
C ILE A 7 -3.07 7.96 6.99
N ILE A 8 -3.92 8.88 6.54
CA ILE A 8 -4.05 9.24 5.12
C ILE A 8 -2.71 9.69 4.54
N ALA A 9 -1.97 10.53 5.26
CA ALA A 9 -0.66 11.00 4.82
C ALA A 9 0.36 9.85 4.71
N GLU A 10 0.41 8.96 5.69
CA GLU A 10 1.27 7.77 5.69
C GLU A 10 0.92 6.83 4.53
N LEU A 11 -0.37 6.61 4.24
CA LEU A 11 -0.83 5.80 3.10
C LEU A 11 -0.45 6.44 1.76
N LYS A 12 -0.62 7.76 1.59
CA LYS A 12 -0.21 8.48 0.37
C LYS A 12 1.30 8.38 0.15
N GLU A 13 2.08 8.53 1.21
CA GLU A 13 3.54 8.43 1.15
C GLU A 13 3.99 7.00 0.79
N MET A 14 3.33 5.99 1.36
CA MET A 14 3.57 4.60 1.03
C MET A 14 3.26 4.29 -0.45
N GLU A 15 2.13 4.79 -0.99
CA GLU A 15 1.79 4.66 -2.41
C GLU A 15 2.92 5.18 -3.31
N LYS A 16 3.47 6.38 -3.02
CA LYS A 16 4.58 6.98 -3.77
C LYS A 16 5.87 6.15 -3.69
N ARG A 17 6.22 5.64 -2.50
CA ARG A 17 7.41 4.80 -2.32
C ARG A 17 7.30 3.49 -3.08
N ILE A 18 6.11 2.90 -3.14
CA ILE A 18 5.86 1.67 -3.90
C ILE A 18 6.03 1.95 -5.38
N ASP A 19 5.47 3.03 -5.91
CA ASP A 19 5.63 3.41 -7.31
C ASP A 19 7.11 3.57 -7.68
N ALA A 20 7.86 4.37 -6.92
CA ALA A 20 9.29 4.56 -7.16
C ALA A 20 10.07 3.23 -7.13
N LYS A 21 9.69 2.31 -6.23
CA LYS A 21 10.33 0.99 -6.13
C LYS A 21 9.95 0.08 -7.30
N LEU A 22 8.69 0.09 -7.74
CA LEU A 22 8.24 -0.68 -8.90
C LEU A 22 8.94 -0.20 -10.18
N ASP A 23 9.04 1.11 -10.38
CA ASP A 23 9.73 1.71 -11.53
C ASP A 23 11.21 1.33 -11.52
N SER A 24 11.87 1.42 -10.36
CA SER A 24 13.27 0.98 -10.19
C SER A 24 13.46 -0.50 -10.52
N ILE A 25 12.55 -1.37 -10.06
CA ILE A 25 12.59 -2.81 -10.34
C ILE A 25 12.46 -3.09 -11.85
N LEU A 26 11.54 -2.39 -12.53
CA LEU A 26 11.31 -2.53 -13.96
C LEU A 26 12.51 -2.07 -14.79
N LEU A 27 13.19 -0.99 -14.36
CA LEU A 27 14.37 -0.46 -15.02
C LEU A 27 15.61 -1.35 -14.83
N GLN A 28 15.76 -1.99 -13.66
CA GLN A 28 16.99 -2.71 -13.30
C GLN A 28 17.02 -4.19 -13.70
N ASN A 29 15.85 -4.84 -13.88
CA ASN A 29 15.81 -6.30 -14.09
C ASN A 29 14.80 -6.70 -15.19
N PRO A 30 15.21 -6.68 -16.47
CA PRO A 30 14.37 -7.20 -17.55
C PRO A 30 14.28 -8.75 -17.55
N ASN A 31 15.26 -9.48 -16.96
CA ASN A 31 15.25 -10.95 -16.96
C ASN A 31 16.14 -11.55 -15.82
N PRO A 32 15.66 -12.52 -15.01
CA PRO A 32 14.27 -12.98 -14.89
C PRO A 32 13.36 -11.87 -14.38
N PHE A 33 12.26 -11.65 -15.09
CA PHE A 33 11.31 -10.59 -14.77
C PHE A 33 10.77 -10.80 -13.35
N PRO A 34 10.89 -9.83 -12.42
CA PRO A 34 10.59 -10.02 -11.01
C PRO A 34 9.09 -9.96 -10.72
N PHE A 35 8.34 -10.84 -11.38
CA PHE A 35 6.87 -10.85 -11.44
C PHE A 35 6.23 -10.89 -10.05
N GLU A 36 6.70 -11.76 -9.16
CA GLU A 36 6.17 -11.86 -7.80
C GLU A 36 6.43 -10.60 -6.97
N ARG A 37 7.59 -9.95 -7.15
CA ARG A 37 7.89 -8.68 -6.46
C ARG A 37 7.00 -7.55 -6.97
N ILE A 38 6.79 -7.48 -8.28
CA ILE A 38 5.90 -6.49 -8.91
C ILE A 38 4.46 -6.72 -8.48
N LYS A 39 3.99 -7.96 -8.51
CA LYS A 39 2.64 -8.36 -8.07
C LYS A 39 2.41 -7.98 -6.61
N LYS A 40 3.36 -8.30 -5.72
CA LYS A 40 3.30 -7.91 -4.30
C LYS A 40 3.25 -6.38 -4.13
N GLY A 41 4.10 -5.64 -4.84
CA GLY A 41 4.09 -4.17 -4.80
C GLY A 41 2.77 -3.56 -5.28
N LYS A 42 2.24 -4.02 -6.42
CA LYS A 42 0.93 -3.58 -6.92
C LYS A 42 -0.20 -3.86 -5.93
N ARG A 43 -0.20 -5.04 -5.31
CA ARG A 43 -1.21 -5.41 -4.32
C ARG A 43 -1.14 -4.50 -3.09
N LEU A 44 0.07 -4.25 -2.59
CA LEU A 44 0.29 -3.33 -1.47
C LEU A 44 -0.20 -1.91 -1.80
N LYS A 45 0.07 -1.41 -3.00
CA LYS A 45 -0.44 -0.11 -3.46
C LYS A 45 -1.97 -0.08 -3.47
N CYS A 46 -2.61 -1.14 -3.96
CA CYS A 46 -4.07 -1.23 -3.96
C CYS A 46 -4.65 -1.18 -2.55
N PHE A 47 -4.05 -1.88 -1.59
CA PHE A 47 -4.46 -1.80 -0.19
C PHE A 47 -4.34 -0.38 0.36
N CYS A 48 -3.17 0.27 0.19
CA CYS A 48 -2.97 1.63 0.67
C CYS A 48 -4.00 2.61 0.09
N ARG A 49 -4.23 2.53 -1.22
CA ARG A 49 -5.18 3.39 -1.92
C ARG A 49 -6.61 3.14 -1.45
N ALA A 50 -7.02 1.88 -1.34
CA ALA A 50 -8.37 1.51 -0.94
C ALA A 50 -8.65 1.91 0.51
N SER A 51 -7.74 1.63 1.45
CA SER A 51 -7.86 2.07 2.84
C SER A 51 -7.97 3.59 2.96
N ARG A 52 -7.17 4.33 2.18
CA ARG A 52 -7.24 5.78 2.14
C ARG A 52 -8.59 6.30 1.65
N LEU A 53 -9.10 5.75 0.54
CA LEU A 53 -10.39 6.16 -0.02
C LEU A 53 -11.54 5.84 0.93
N LEU A 54 -11.48 4.72 1.65
CA LEU A 54 -12.45 4.37 2.68
C LEU A 54 -12.43 5.38 3.83
N ILE A 55 -11.24 5.76 4.34
CA ILE A 55 -11.12 6.80 5.37
C ILE A 55 -11.64 8.15 4.86
N GLU A 56 -11.28 8.55 3.64
CA GLU A 56 -11.73 9.81 3.02
C GLU A 56 -13.26 9.83 2.79
N ALA A 57 -13.89 8.65 2.65
CA ALA A 57 -15.34 8.47 2.55
C ALA A 57 -16.04 8.24 3.90
N ASP A 58 -15.34 8.38 5.02
CA ASP A 58 -15.82 8.15 6.39
C ASP A 58 -16.19 6.68 6.70
N TRP A 59 -15.73 5.73 5.88
CA TRP A 59 -15.90 4.28 6.07
C TRP A 59 -14.71 3.72 6.88
N VAL A 60 -14.57 4.23 8.09
CA VAL A 60 -13.40 4.03 8.96
C VAL A 60 -13.25 2.55 9.39
N ASP A 61 -14.35 1.85 9.61
CA ASP A 61 -14.33 0.44 10.03
C ASP A 61 -13.89 -0.50 8.90
N ASP A 62 -14.40 -0.29 7.70
CA ASP A 62 -13.97 -1.02 6.50
C ASP A 62 -12.49 -0.76 6.20
N ALA A 63 -12.04 0.49 6.35
CA ALA A 63 -10.64 0.83 6.20
C ALA A 63 -9.76 0.07 7.19
N ARG A 64 -10.19 -0.04 8.46
CA ARG A 64 -9.49 -0.78 9.50
C ARG A 64 -9.39 -2.27 9.17
N ILE A 65 -10.49 -2.91 8.77
CA ILE A 65 -10.49 -4.33 8.34
C ILE A 65 -9.48 -4.54 7.22
N LEU A 66 -9.46 -3.64 6.24
CA LEU A 66 -8.56 -3.74 5.10
C LEU A 66 -7.08 -3.59 5.50
N LEU A 67 -6.77 -2.71 6.44
CA LEU A 67 -5.41 -2.53 6.97
C LEU A 67 -4.97 -3.73 7.81
N GLU A 68 -5.86 -4.33 8.59
CA GLU A 68 -5.58 -5.57 9.34
C GLU A 68 -5.32 -6.75 8.40
N GLU A 69 -6.10 -6.89 7.33
CA GLU A 69 -5.91 -7.95 6.34
C GLU A 69 -4.57 -7.79 5.60
N MET A 70 -4.20 -6.54 5.27
CA MET A 70 -2.89 -6.23 4.73
C MET A 70 -1.77 -6.66 5.69
N GLU A 71 -1.88 -6.38 6.99
CA GLU A 71 -0.89 -6.80 8.00
C GLU A 71 -0.78 -8.33 8.11
N LYS A 72 -1.90 -9.07 8.03
CA LYS A 72 -1.91 -10.55 8.02
C LYS A 72 -1.19 -11.15 6.80
N GLU A 73 -1.23 -10.48 5.66
CA GLU A 73 -0.47 -10.88 4.46
C GLU A 73 1.04 -10.58 4.58
N GLY A 74 1.50 -10.08 5.74
CA GLY A 74 2.89 -9.68 5.96
C GLY A 74 3.25 -8.39 5.21
N LEU A 75 2.25 -7.61 4.82
CA LEU A 75 2.43 -6.29 4.20
C LEU A 75 2.33 -5.23 5.30
N LYS A 76 3.46 -4.63 5.68
CA LYS A 76 3.49 -3.57 6.69
C LYS A 76 3.30 -2.20 6.03
N TRP A 77 2.36 -1.40 6.56
CA TRP A 77 2.18 0.01 6.15
C TRP A 77 2.71 1.00 7.18
N ARG A 78 2.80 0.61 8.46
CA ARG A 78 3.42 1.40 9.54
C ARG A 78 4.89 0.97 9.69
N GLN A 79 5.80 1.94 9.61
CA GLN A 79 7.20 1.81 9.99
C GLN A 79 7.43 2.45 11.35
#